data_AF-A0AA35WHZ4-F1
#
_entry.id   AF-A0AA35WHZ4-F1
#
_cell.length_a   1.000
_cell.length_b   1.000
_cell.length_c   1.000
_cell.angle_alpha   90.00
_cell.angle_beta   90.00
_cell.angle_gamma   90.00
#
_symmetry.space_group_name_H-M   'P 1'
#
loop_
_entity.id
_entity.type
_entity.pdbx_description
1 polymer ?
#
loop_
_entity_poly.entity_id
_entity_poly.type
_entity_poly.pdbx_seq_one_letter_code
_entity_poly.pdbx_strand_id
1 'polypeptide(L)'
;MEPEVRKRPIQIVVEDGEPAAVIVGMQEYVEMLERLEDLDDLEMLNEMRSKPLEFRSLEEFKELDADAAPSFASRWRGKFKAAERDDARYDALAKKYLT
;
A
#
# COMPACT_ATOMS: atom_id res chain seq x y z
N MET A 1 22.41 5.38 13.96
CA MET A 1 22.51 5.42 12.49
C MET A 1 21.95 4.11 11.99
N GLU A 2 20.83 4.13 11.28
CA GLU A 2 20.35 2.95 10.57
C GLU A 2 21.37 2.60 9.48
N PRO A 3 21.68 1.31 9.26
CA PRO A 3 22.63 0.93 8.22
C PRO A 3 22.06 1.26 6.85
N GLU A 4 22.83 1.96 6.01
CA GLU A 4 22.49 2.14 4.60
C GLU A 4 22.38 0.76 3.93
N VAL A 5 21.16 0.40 3.53
CA VAL A 5 20.91 -0.82 2.77
C VAL A 5 21.47 -0.60 1.37
N ARG A 6 22.64 -1.18 1.08
CA ARG A 6 23.22 -1.16 -0.27
C ARG A 6 22.22 -1.78 -1.26
N LYS A 7 21.76 -0.99 -2.24
CA LYS A 7 20.93 -1.51 -3.34
C LYS A 7 21.71 -2.61 -4.05
N ARG A 8 21.18 -3.83 -4.02
CA ARG A 8 21.73 -4.96 -4.79
C ARG A 8 21.40 -4.73 -6.27
N PRO A 9 22.32 -5.04 -7.19
CA PRO A 9 22.01 -4.96 -8.61
C PRO A 9 20.90 -5.95 -8.96
N ILE A 10 20.08 -5.58 -9.95
CA ILE A 10 19.09 -6.48 -10.54
C ILE A 10 19.84 -7.68 -11.15
N GLN A 11 19.33 -8.88 -10.88
CA GLN A 11 19.90 -10.11 -11.43
C GLN A 11 18.86 -10.79 -12.31
N ILE A 12 19.32 -11.39 -13.41
CA ILE A 12 18.49 -12.16 -14.32
C ILE A 12 18.85 -13.64 -14.14
N VAL A 13 17.83 -14.47 -13.93
CA VAL A 13 17.95 -15.92 -13.91
C VAL A 13 17.67 -16.43 -15.33
N VAL A 14 18.58 -17.26 -15.84
CA VAL A 14 18.52 -17.82 -17.19
C VAL A 14 18.36 -19.35 -17.06
N GLU A 15 17.38 -19.92 -17.74
CA GLU A 15 17.11 -21.36 -17.84
C GLU A 15 17.06 -21.77 -19.31
N ASP A 16 17.75 -22.86 -19.68
CA ASP A 16 17.88 -23.35 -21.06
C ASP A 16 18.38 -22.32 -22.09
N GLY A 17 19.16 -21.33 -21.63
CA GLY A 17 19.67 -20.24 -22.45
C GLY A 17 18.73 -19.05 -22.58
N GLU A 18 17.53 -19.12 -22.00
CA GLU A 18 16.52 -18.07 -22.06
C GLU A 18 16.30 -17.39 -20.69
N PRO A 19 16.04 -16.07 -20.64
CA PRO A 19 15.70 -15.40 -19.38
C PRO A 19 14.38 -15.93 -18.80
N ALA A 20 14.43 -16.51 -17.59
CA ALA A 20 13.29 -17.12 -16.93
C ALA A 20 12.73 -16.27 -15.78
N ALA A 21 13.60 -15.54 -15.06
CA ALA A 21 13.18 -14.71 -13.94
C ALA A 21 14.11 -13.52 -13.68
N VAL A 22 13.66 -12.58 -12.85
CA VAL A 22 14.43 -11.43 -12.39
C VAL A 22 14.38 -11.37 -10.87
N ILE A 23 15.55 -11.21 -10.23
CA ILE A 23 15.67 -11.03 -8.78
C ILE A 23 15.95 -9.55 -8.52
N VAL A 24 15.04 -8.93 -7.78
CA VAL A 24 15.12 -7.52 -7.35
C VAL A 24 15.07 -7.41 -5.81
N GLY A 25 15.54 -6.29 -5.28
CA GLY A 25 15.37 -5.99 -3.86
C GLY A 25 13.90 -5.74 -3.52
N MET A 26 13.46 -6.08 -2.31
CA MET A 26 12.06 -5.91 -1.89
C MET A 26 11.62 -4.44 -1.97
N GLN A 27 12.46 -3.49 -1.55
CA GLN A 27 12.16 -2.06 -1.68
C GLN A 27 12.00 -1.64 -3.13
N GLU A 28 12.86 -2.15 -4.03
CA GLU A 28 12.76 -1.84 -5.46
C GLU A 28 11.46 -2.42 -6.06
N TYR A 29 11.09 -3.64 -5.67
CA TYR A 29 9.83 -4.24 -6.10
C TYR A 29 8.62 -3.43 -5.65
N VAL A 30 8.60 -2.97 -4.40
CA VAL A 30 7.51 -2.11 -3.87
C VAL A 30 7.45 -0.79 -4.64
N GLU A 31 8.59 -0.13 -4.85
CA GLU A 31 8.67 1.13 -5.63
C GLU A 31 8.19 0.94 -7.08
N MET A 32 8.46 -0.22 -7.68
CA MET A 32 7.93 -0.55 -9.02
C MET A 32 6.40 -0.72 -9.01
N LEU A 33 5.83 -1.32 -7.96
CA LEU A 33 4.38 -1.45 -7.83
C LEU A 33 3.70 -0.10 -7.61
N GLU A 34 4.25 0.74 -6.73
CA GLU A 34 3.73 2.10 -6.48
C GLU A 34 3.70 2.92 -7.77
N ARG A 35 4.74 2.84 -8.60
CA ARG A 35 4.78 3.51 -9.91
C ARG A 35 3.74 2.99 -10.90
N LEU A 36 3.38 1.71 -10.83
CA LEU A 36 2.32 1.16 -11.69
C LEU A 36 0.95 1.69 -11.24
N GLU A 37 0.70 1.73 -9.93
CA GLU A 37 -0.52 2.33 -9.37
C GLU A 37 -0.62 3.83 -9.70
N ASP A 38 0.48 4.58 -9.60
CA ASP A 38 0.52 6.00 -9.99
C ASP A 38 0.09 6.23 -11.45
N LEU A 39 0.42 5.30 -12.36
CA LEU A 39 0.00 5.40 -13.77
C LEU A 39 -1.50 5.18 -13.93
N ASP A 40 -2.06 4.19 -13.24
CA ASP A 40 -3.48 3.89 -13.25
C ASP A 40 -4.29 5.06 -12.64
N ASP A 41 -3.79 5.65 -11.54
CA ASP A 41 -4.37 6.84 -10.92
C ASP A 41 -4.37 8.04 -11.87
N LEU A 42 -3.29 8.26 -12.61
CA LEU A 42 -3.21 9.33 -13.61
C LEU A 42 -4.20 9.11 -14.76
N GLU A 43 -4.40 7.87 -15.20
CA GLU A 43 -5.40 7.54 -16.21
C GLU A 43 -6.81 7.88 -15.69
N MET A 44 -7.16 7.42 -14.48
CA MET A 44 -8.43 7.74 -13.83
C MET A 44 -8.65 9.25 -13.71
N LEU A 45 -7.64 10.01 -13.29
CA LEU A 45 -7.74 11.47 -13.18
C LEU A 45 -7.98 12.13 -14.55
N ASN A 46 -7.35 11.63 -15.60
CA ASN A 46 -7.59 12.13 -16.96
C ASN A 46 -9.02 11.83 -17.44
N GLU A 47 -9.54 10.64 -17.14
CA GLU A 47 -10.93 10.31 -17.42
C GLU A 47 -11.90 11.22 -16.66
N MET A 48 -11.66 11.48 -15.37
CA MET A 48 -12.47 12.39 -14.57
C MET A 48 -12.46 13.81 -15.15
N ARG A 49 -11.28 14.29 -15.57
CA ARG A 49 -11.12 15.62 -16.19
C ARG A 49 -11.77 15.75 -17.56
N SER A 50 -12.09 14.64 -18.23
CA SER A 50 -12.81 14.65 -19.51
C SER A 50 -14.29 15.08 -19.37
N LYS A 51 -14.83 15.06 -18.15
CA LYS A 51 -16.20 15.45 -17.82
C LYS A 51 -16.18 16.74 -16.98
N PRO A 52 -17.26 17.55 -16.99
CA PRO A 52 -17.41 18.64 -16.04
C PRO A 52 -17.31 18.11 -14.61
N LEU A 53 -16.38 18.66 -13.83
CA LEU A 53 -16.17 18.26 -12.43
C LEU A 53 -17.22 18.93 -11.55
N GLU A 54 -17.97 18.12 -10.80
CA GLU A 54 -18.84 18.61 -9.74
C GLU A 54 -18.08 18.56 -8.42
N PHE A 55 -17.83 19.73 -7.84
CA PHE A 55 -17.18 19.84 -6.54
C PHE A 55 -18.23 20.03 -5.46
N ARG A 56 -18.04 19.33 -4.34
CA ARG A 56 -18.79 19.59 -3.10
C ARG A 56 -18.08 20.66 -2.30
N SER A 57 -18.86 21.45 -1.57
CA SER A 57 -18.31 22.37 -0.57
C SER A 57 -17.64 21.60 0.57
N LEU A 58 -16.72 22.29 1.25
CA LEU A 58 -16.03 21.71 2.40
C LEU A 58 -17.00 21.40 3.55
N GLU A 59 -18.06 22.20 3.68
CA GLU A 59 -19.15 22.03 4.64
C GLU A 59 -19.92 20.74 4.34
N GLU A 60 -20.34 20.51 3.10
CA GLU A 60 -21.00 19.26 2.67
C GLU A 60 -20.11 18.03 2.90
N PHE A 61 -18.79 18.16 2.72
CA PHE A 61 -17.86 17.07 3.00
C PHE A 61 -17.86 16.67 4.50
N LYS A 62 -17.90 17.65 5.41
CA LYS A 62 -17.90 17.39 6.87
C LYS A 62 -19.19 16.74 7.35
N GLU A 63 -20.31 17.01 6.68
CA GLU A 63 -21.61 16.41 7.02
C GLU A 63 -21.68 14.92 6.66
N LEU A 64 -20.95 14.47 5.61
CA LEU A 64 -20.87 13.04 5.24
C LEU A 64 -20.27 12.16 6.35
N ASP A 65 -19.32 12.71 7.12
CA ASP A 65 -18.66 12.01 8.24
C ASP A 65 -19.49 12.07 9.54
N ALA A 66 -20.47 12.97 9.64
CA ALA A 66 -21.22 13.20 10.87
C ALA A 66 -22.26 12.09 11.15
N ASP A 67 -22.81 11.46 10.10
CA ASP A 67 -23.87 10.44 10.20
C ASP A 67 -23.38 9.00 10.01
N ALA A 68 -22.10 8.79 9.69
CA ALA A 68 -21.56 7.49 9.29
C ALA A 68 -20.72 6.82 10.39
N ALA A 69 -21.38 6.24 11.40
CA ALA A 69 -20.73 5.45 12.46
C ALA A 69 -19.64 6.23 13.24
N PRO A 70 -19.12 5.72 14.39
CA PRO A 70 -17.93 6.32 14.97
C PRO A 70 -16.80 6.28 13.93
N SER A 71 -16.17 7.43 13.69
CA SER A 71 -15.01 7.54 12.79
C SER A 71 -13.98 6.45 13.08
N PHE A 72 -13.21 6.05 12.06
CA PHE A 72 -12.14 5.05 12.22
C PHE A 72 -11.27 5.31 13.46
N ALA A 73 -10.84 6.57 13.64
CA ALA A 73 -10.08 6.98 14.81
C ALA A 73 -10.87 6.76 16.11
N SER A 74 -12.16 7.10 16.17
CA SER A 74 -12.98 6.90 17.37
C SER A 74 -13.23 5.41 17.69
N ARG A 75 -13.33 4.55 16.67
CA ARG A 75 -13.49 3.09 16.85
C ARG A 75 -12.24 2.45 17.47
N TRP A 76 -11.06 2.94 17.09
CA TRP A 76 -9.78 2.30 17.38
C TRP A 76 -8.90 3.03 18.41
N ARG A 77 -9.20 4.29 18.76
CA ARG A 77 -8.47 5.03 19.82
C ARG A 77 -8.47 4.25 21.12
N GLY A 78 -7.29 3.88 21.62
CA GLY A 78 -7.09 3.03 22.80
C GLY A 78 -7.51 1.56 22.64
N LYS A 79 -8.23 1.26 21.55
CA LYS A 79 -8.65 -0.03 20.97
C LYS A 79 -7.48 -0.93 20.55
N PHE A 80 -6.60 -0.29 19.80
CA PHE A 80 -5.53 -0.96 19.07
C PHE A 80 -4.38 -1.32 20.01
N LYS A 81 -4.08 -2.61 20.09
CA LYS A 81 -2.86 -3.13 20.70
C LYS A 81 -2.08 -3.84 19.62
N ALA A 82 -0.92 -3.31 19.26
CA ALA A 82 0.00 -3.98 18.34
C ALA A 82 0.23 -5.43 18.81
N ALA A 83 0.29 -6.34 17.84
CA ALA A 83 0.73 -7.71 18.11
C ALA A 83 2.26 -7.70 18.00
N GLU A 84 2.92 -7.75 19.14
CA GLU A 84 4.38 -7.86 19.21
C GLU A 84 4.81 -9.29 18.88
N ARG A 85 6.08 -9.47 18.49
CA ARG A 85 6.60 -10.76 17.99
C ARG A 85 6.54 -11.91 19.00
N ASP A 86 6.41 -11.59 20.28
CA ASP A 86 6.27 -12.51 21.41
C ASP A 86 4.81 -12.82 21.76
N ASP A 87 3.84 -12.27 21.02
CA ASP A 87 2.42 -12.49 21.21
C ASP A 87 1.90 -13.61 20.28
N ALA A 88 1.06 -14.51 20.80
CA ALA A 88 0.36 -15.52 20.00
C ALA A 88 -0.51 -14.91 18.88
N ARG A 89 -0.94 -13.65 19.03
CA ARG A 89 -1.63 -12.88 17.98
C ARG A 89 -0.71 -12.64 16.77
N TYR A 90 0.60 -12.48 16.97
CA TYR A 90 1.56 -12.30 15.89
C TYR A 90 1.70 -13.59 15.08
N ASP A 91 1.82 -14.75 15.73
CA ASP A 91 1.90 -16.05 15.04
C ASP A 91 0.65 -16.33 14.18
N ALA A 92 -0.53 -16.00 14.72
CA ALA A 92 -1.79 -16.15 13.99
C ALA A 92 -1.88 -15.22 12.77
N LEU A 93 -1.36 -13.99 12.87
CA LEU A 93 -1.30 -13.04 11.76
C LEU A 93 -0.27 -13.48 10.71
N ALA A 94 0.92 -13.89 11.14
CA ALA A 94 1.97 -14.38 10.26
C ALA A 94 1.49 -15.59 9.44
N LYS A 95 0.83 -16.56 10.09
CA LYS A 95 0.24 -17.71 9.38
C LYS A 95 -0.86 -17.32 8.38
N LYS A 96 -1.54 -16.20 8.58
CA LYS A 96 -2.63 -15.77 7.69
C LYS A 96 -2.13 -15.01 6.47
N TYR A 97 -1.03 -14.27 6.59
CA TYR A 97 -0.60 -13.30 5.58
C TYR A 97 0.83 -13.50 5.06
N LEU A 98 1.66 -14.30 5.73
CA LEU A 98 3.09 -14.48 5.40
C LEU A 98 3.45 -15.94 5.06
N THR A 99 2.46 -16.81 4.94
CA THR A 99 2.57 -18.22 4.48
C THR A 99 1.52 -18.49 3.43
#